data_AF-A0A7X1Y0L4-F1
#
_entry.id   AF-A0A7X1Y0L4-F1
#
_cell.length_a   1.000
_cell.length_b   1.000
_cell.length_c   1.000
_cell.angle_alpha   90.00
_cell.angle_beta   90.00
_cell.angle_gamma   90.00
#
_symmetry.space_group_name_H-M   'P 1'
#
loop_
_entity.id
_entity.type
_entity.pdbx_description
1 polymer ?
#
loop_
_entity_poly.entity_id
_entity_poly.type
_entity_poly.pdbx_seq_one_letter_code
_entity_poly.pdbx_strand_id
1 'polypeptide(L)'
;MLSGLEIITAEIDAAMAVAADERFDKHNTDCTFLAVSNEMTEKAARSVRQQWKAFGFFHDEPDLKIGLATWSETLGASRARLEAFRAKLDYTTTKDEGMALLHSKYSQYLSQSLLLK
;
A
#
# COMPACT_ATOMS: atom_id res chain seq x y z
N MET A 1 -4.40 18.25 17.51
CA MET A 1 -4.38 17.83 16.09
C MET A 1 -3.00 18.20 15.58
N LEU A 2 -2.13 17.23 15.32
CA LEU A 2 -0.80 17.52 14.78
C LEU A 2 -0.95 18.16 13.41
N SER A 3 -0.19 19.21 13.14
CA SER A 3 -0.24 19.91 11.85
C SER A 3 0.29 18.99 10.74
N GLY A 4 -0.11 19.21 9.49
CA GLY A 4 0.34 18.36 8.37
C GLY A 4 1.86 18.33 8.16
N LEU A 5 2.61 19.30 8.70
CA LEU A 5 4.07 19.30 8.69
C LEU A 5 4.65 18.32 9.72
N GLU A 6 4.06 18.29 10.92
CA GLU A 6 4.50 17.40 12.00
C GLU A 6 4.31 15.92 11.64
N ILE A 7 3.24 15.59 10.90
CA ILE A 7 3.00 14.22 10.41
C ILE A 7 4.06 13.81 9.39
N ILE A 8 4.42 14.70 8.46
CA ILE A 8 5.46 14.41 7.46
C ILE A 8 6.81 14.22 8.16
N THR A 9 7.16 15.10 9.09
CA THR A 9 8.42 14.99 9.84
C THR A 9 8.47 13.71 10.66
N ALA A 10 7.40 13.36 11.38
CA ALA A 10 7.36 12.13 12.16
C ALA A 10 7.51 10.87 11.29
N GLU A 11 6.88 10.83 10.12
CA GLU A 11 7.02 9.71 9.19
C GLU A 11 8.43 9.60 8.61
N ILE A 12 9.05 10.75 8.29
CA ILE A 12 10.47 10.79 7.88
C ILE A 12 11.35 10.21 8.99
N ASP A 13 11.21 10.70 10.22
CA ASP A 13 12.05 10.27 11.33
C ASP A 13 11.91 8.77 11.60
N ALA A 14 10.68 8.25 11.56
CA ALA A 14 10.42 6.82 11.72
C ALA A 14 11.02 5.98 10.59
N ALA A 15 10.81 6.39 9.33
CA ALA A 15 11.37 5.70 8.17
C ALA A 15 12.90 5.70 8.19
N MET A 16 13.53 6.83 8.53
CA MET A 16 14.98 6.96 8.63
C MET A 16 15.54 6.12 9.78
N ALA A 17 14.84 6.05 10.92
CA ALA A 17 15.25 5.20 12.04
C ALA A 17 15.25 3.71 11.65
N VAL A 18 14.24 3.26 10.90
CA VAL A 18 14.17 1.87 10.41
C VAL A 18 15.23 1.61 9.32
N ALA A 19 15.42 2.53 8.38
CA ALA A 19 16.44 2.40 7.34
C ALA A 19 17.87 2.40 7.91
N ALA A 20 18.11 3.13 8.99
CA ALA A 20 19.41 3.18 9.67
C ALA A 20 19.69 1.96 10.56
N ASP A 21 18.67 1.18 10.91
CA ASP A 21 18.78 0.04 11.81
C ASP A 21 19.61 -1.10 11.18
N GLU A 22 20.61 -1.57 11.92
CA GLU A 22 21.60 -2.57 11.47
C GLU A 22 20.97 -3.94 11.14
N ARG A 23 19.74 -4.19 11.59
CA ARG A 23 19.01 -5.43 11.28
C ARG A 23 18.54 -5.51 9.83
N PHE A 24 18.51 -4.38 9.11
CA PHE A 24 18.10 -4.34 7.71
C PHE A 24 19.33 -4.25 6.80
N ASP A 25 19.32 -5.02 5.71
CA ASP A 25 20.37 -4.98 4.70
C ASP A 25 20.26 -3.68 3.89
N LYS A 26 21.21 -2.76 4.08
CA LYS A 26 21.22 -1.42 3.48
C LYS A 26 21.64 -1.40 2.01
N HIS A 27 22.21 -2.49 1.49
CA HIS A 27 22.79 -2.49 0.14
C HIS A 27 21.93 -3.20 -0.91
N ASN A 28 20.93 -3.97 -0.47
CA ASN A 28 20.10 -4.76 -1.37
C ASN A 28 18.60 -4.71 -1.02
N THR A 29 18.18 -3.68 -0.27
CA THR A 29 16.78 -3.51 0.14
C THR A 29 16.25 -2.15 -0.31
N ASP A 30 15.22 -2.18 -1.15
CA ASP A 30 14.43 -0.99 -1.47
C ASP A 30 13.33 -0.84 -0.40
N CYS A 31 13.47 0.16 0.46
CA CYS A 31 12.53 0.43 1.53
C CYS A 31 11.45 1.41 1.08
N THR A 32 10.18 1.03 1.20
CA THR A 32 9.05 1.93 0.93
C THR A 32 8.18 2.07 2.17
N PHE A 33 8.12 3.27 2.72
CA PHE A 33 7.27 3.65 3.84
C PHE A 33 6.08 4.47 3.34
N LEU A 34 4.89 4.10 3.80
CA LEU A 34 3.65 4.77 3.41
C LEU A 34 2.77 4.95 4.64
N ALA A 35 2.61 6.19 5.08
CA ALA A 35 1.63 6.50 6.10
C ALA A 35 0.24 6.56 5.46
N VAL A 36 -0.69 5.76 6.01
CA VAL A 36 -2.05 5.66 5.49
C VAL A 36 -3.05 6.27 6.48
N SER A 37 -3.88 7.19 5.98
CA SER A 37 -4.94 7.84 6.77
C SER A 37 -6.30 7.81 6.05
N ASN A 38 -7.37 8.19 6.75
CA ASN A 38 -8.67 8.38 6.10
C ASN A 38 -8.69 9.65 5.24
N GLU A 39 -8.08 10.72 5.75
CA GLU A 39 -8.08 12.04 5.14
C GLU A 39 -6.69 12.68 5.25
N MET A 40 -6.41 13.61 4.35
CA MET A 40 -5.19 14.40 4.33
C MET A 40 -5.53 15.88 4.37
N THR A 41 -4.77 16.64 5.16
CA THR A 41 -4.85 18.11 5.10
C THR A 41 -4.40 18.61 3.73
N GLU A 42 -4.90 19.76 3.29
CA GLU A 42 -4.54 20.33 1.99
C GLU A 42 -3.03 20.52 1.83
N LYS A 43 -2.35 20.93 2.91
CA LYS A 43 -0.89 21.07 2.94
C LYS A 43 -0.19 19.73 2.69
N ALA A 44 -0.61 18.66 3.36
CA ALA A 44 -0.04 17.32 3.16
C ALA A 44 -0.33 16.78 1.75
N ALA A 45 -1.53 17.00 1.23
CA ALA A 45 -1.92 16.61 -0.12
C ALA A 45 -1.07 17.33 -1.19
N ARG A 46 -0.73 18.61 -0.99
CA ARG A 46 0.17 19.36 -1.88
C ARG A 46 1.61 18.81 -1.80
N SER A 47 2.08 18.39 -0.63
CA SER A 47 3.44 17.85 -0.46
C SER A 47 3.69 16.54 -1.20
N VAL A 48 2.66 15.68 -1.35
CA VAL A 48 2.76 14.42 -2.12
C VAL A 48 2.45 14.56 -3.60
N ARG A 49 1.83 15.68 -4.01
CA ARG A 49 1.57 16.02 -5.42
C ARG A 49 2.73 16.81 -6.00
N GLN A 50 3.94 16.26 -5.92
CA GLN A 50 5.10 16.84 -6.59
C GLN A 50 5.06 16.47 -8.07
N GLN A 51 5.07 17.48 -8.94
CA GLN A 51 5.17 17.24 -10.38
C GLN A 51 6.46 16.44 -10.64
N TRP A 52 6.37 15.42 -11.49
CA TRP A 52 7.47 14.52 -11.89
C TRP A 52 7.87 13.41 -10.90
N LYS A 53 7.19 13.25 -9.76
CA LYS A 53 7.39 12.11 -8.85
C LYS A 53 6.23 11.12 -8.88
N ALA A 54 6.49 9.88 -8.46
CA ALA A 54 5.45 8.89 -8.29
C ALA A 54 4.38 9.41 -7.30
N PHE A 55 3.11 9.26 -7.68
CA PHE A 55 1.99 9.74 -6.87
C PHE A 55 2.05 9.18 -5.45
N GLY A 56 1.93 10.06 -4.45
CA GLY A 56 1.90 9.67 -3.04
C GLY A 56 3.24 9.79 -2.31
N PHE A 57 4.35 10.03 -3.00
CA PHE A 57 5.68 10.15 -2.37
C PHE A 57 6.14 11.60 -2.29
N PHE A 58 6.62 11.99 -1.11
CA PHE A 58 7.27 13.29 -0.89
C PHE A 58 8.79 13.15 -0.75
N HIS A 59 9.27 11.94 -0.40
CA HIS A 59 10.68 11.54 -0.41
C HIS A 59 10.84 10.34 -1.36
N ASP A 60 11.78 10.46 -2.29
CA ASP A 60 11.98 9.51 -3.40
C ASP A 60 13.47 9.44 -3.71
N GLU A 61 14.17 8.58 -2.98
CA GLU A 61 15.56 8.17 -3.19
C GLU A 61 15.57 6.75 -3.79
N PRO A 62 16.69 6.31 -4.41
CA PRO A 62 16.75 5.02 -5.10
C PRO A 62 16.37 3.82 -4.22
N ASP A 63 16.81 3.83 -2.98
CA ASP A 63 16.70 2.79 -1.96
C ASP A 63 15.67 3.12 -0.85
N LEU A 64 15.16 4.36 -0.81
CA LEU A 64 14.22 4.81 0.21
C LEU A 64 13.11 5.69 -0.38
N LYS A 65 11.86 5.25 -0.19
CA LYS A 65 10.66 5.99 -0.58
C LYS A 65 9.79 6.23 0.63
N ILE A 66 9.33 7.46 0.82
CA ILE A 66 8.45 7.83 1.93
C ILE A 66 7.28 8.66 1.38
N GLY A 67 6.07 8.22 1.72
CA GLY A 67 4.85 8.76 1.16
C GLY A 67 3.69 8.83 2.13
N LEU A 68 2.62 9.45 1.65
CA LEU A 68 1.30 9.47 2.29
C LEU A 68 0.25 9.03 1.28
N ALA A 69 -0.71 8.25 1.74
CA ALA A 69 -1.88 7.89 0.95
C ALA A 69 -3.14 7.86 1.82
N THR A 70 -4.29 8.11 1.20
CA THR A 70 -5.57 7.81 1.84
C THR A 70 -5.94 6.33 1.64
N TRP A 71 -6.81 5.82 2.50
CA TRP A 71 -7.44 4.51 2.28
C TRP A 71 -8.20 4.44 0.95
N SER A 72 -8.88 5.53 0.58
CA SER A 72 -9.63 5.57 -0.68
C SER A 72 -8.71 5.41 -1.89
N GLU A 73 -7.54 6.07 -1.89
CA GLU A 73 -6.54 5.99 -2.96
C GLU A 73 -5.91 4.60 -3.00
N THR A 74 -5.53 4.05 -1.84
CA THR A 74 -4.93 2.71 -1.73
C THR A 74 -5.89 1.63 -2.25
N LEU A 75 -7.15 1.67 -1.83
CA LEU A 75 -8.17 0.72 -2.30
C LEU A 75 -8.52 0.93 -3.77
N GLY A 76 -8.59 2.18 -4.23
CA GLY A 76 -8.81 2.54 -5.63
C GLY A 76 -7.71 2.00 -6.54
N ALA A 77 -6.44 2.22 -6.19
CA ALA A 77 -5.29 1.72 -6.93
C ALA A 77 -5.21 0.19 -6.93
N SER A 78 -5.60 -0.46 -5.84
CA SER A 78 -5.63 -1.92 -5.74
C SER A 78 -6.74 -2.51 -6.62
N ARG A 79 -7.92 -1.87 -6.65
CA ARG A 79 -9.02 -2.24 -7.54
C ARG A 79 -8.62 -2.05 -9.01
N ALA A 80 -8.03 -0.92 -9.37
CA ALA A 80 -7.59 -0.66 -10.73
C ALA A 80 -6.58 -1.71 -11.22
N ARG A 81 -5.61 -2.08 -10.37
CA ARG A 81 -4.65 -3.16 -10.68
C ARG A 81 -5.33 -4.52 -10.83
N LEU A 82 -6.30 -4.85 -9.97
CA LEU A 82 -7.07 -6.08 -10.07
C LEU A 82 -7.88 -6.15 -11.37
N GLU A 83 -8.58 -5.08 -11.74
CA GLU A 83 -9.35 -5.02 -12.98
C GLU A 83 -8.46 -5.09 -14.22
N ALA A 84 -7.30 -4.40 -14.21
CA ALA A 84 -6.32 -4.50 -15.29
C ALA A 84 -5.78 -5.94 -15.45
N PHE A 85 -5.59 -6.65 -14.34
CA PHE A 85 -5.15 -8.05 -14.36
C PHE A 85 -6.24 -8.98 -14.88
N ARG A 86 -7.49 -8.80 -14.43
CA ARG A 86 -8.67 -9.53 -14.93
C ARG A 86 -8.84 -9.35 -16.43
N ALA A 87 -8.76 -8.11 -16.92
CA ALA A 87 -8.86 -7.79 -18.34
C ALA A 87 -7.76 -8.47 -19.19
N LYS A 88 -6.53 -8.58 -18.66
CA LYS A 88 -5.42 -9.23 -19.38
C LYS A 88 -5.52 -10.76 -19.41
N LEU A 89 -6.17 -11.36 -18.42
CA LEU A 89 -6.31 -12.81 -18.33
C LEU A 89 -7.59 -13.34 -19.00
N ASP A 90 -8.43 -12.45 -19.55
CA ASP A 90 -9.82 -12.78 -19.95
C ASP A 90 -10.60 -13.46 -18.81
N TYR A 91 -10.16 -13.22 -17.57
CA TYR A 91 -10.54 -14.00 -16.41
C TYR A 91 -11.67 -13.27 -15.68
N THR A 92 -12.88 -13.60 -16.09
CA THR A 92 -14.12 -13.15 -15.43
C THR A 92 -14.42 -14.10 -14.27
N THR A 93 -13.57 -14.12 -13.23
CA THR A 93 -13.86 -14.97 -12.07
C THR A 93 -15.15 -14.50 -11.44
N THR A 94 -16.17 -15.34 -11.49
CA THR A 94 -17.35 -15.13 -10.66
C THR A 94 -16.94 -15.34 -9.19
N LYS A 95 -17.68 -14.74 -8.25
CA LYS A 95 -17.41 -14.89 -6.81
C LYS A 95 -17.33 -16.36 -6.40
N ASP A 96 -18.08 -17.22 -7.10
CA ASP A 96 -18.16 -18.66 -6.86
C ASP A 96 -16.90 -19.40 -7.30
N GLU A 97 -16.31 -19.06 -8.46
CA GLU A 97 -15.04 -19.63 -8.92
C GLU A 97 -13.86 -19.27 -8.01
N GLY A 98 -13.85 -18.03 -7.49
CA GLY A 98 -12.85 -17.60 -6.51
C GLY A 98 -12.97 -18.36 -5.20
N MET A 99 -14.20 -18.61 -4.76
CA MET A 99 -14.48 -19.42 -3.55
C MET A 99 -14.08 -20.87 -3.77
N ALA A 100 -14.38 -21.46 -4.93
CA ALA A 100 -14.00 -22.82 -5.28
C ALA A 100 -12.48 -23.02 -5.26
N LEU A 101 -11.70 -22.05 -5.76
CA LEU A 101 -10.23 -22.10 -5.71
C LEU A 101 -9.68 -22.01 -4.28
N LEU A 102 -10.27 -21.15 -3.44
CA LEU A 102 -9.91 -21.04 -2.03
C LEU A 102 -10.17 -22.35 -1.30
N HIS A 103 -11.32 -22.98 -1.54
CA HIS A 103 -11.62 -24.32 -1.02
C HIS A 103 -10.67 -25.37 -1.54
N SER A 104 -10.32 -25.37 -2.84
CA SER A 104 -9.49 -26.42 -3.42
C SER A 104 -8.02 -26.36 -2.97
N LYS A 105 -7.47 -25.16 -2.78
CA LYS A 105 -6.04 -24.97 -2.47
C LYS A 105 -5.73 -24.67 -1.01
N TYR A 106 -6.67 -24.09 -0.27
CA TYR A 106 -6.42 -23.56 1.07
C TYR A 106 -7.44 -24.02 2.11
N SER A 107 -8.13 -25.14 1.87
CA SER A 107 -9.16 -25.71 2.75
C SER A 107 -8.75 -25.77 4.22
N GLN A 108 -7.49 -26.11 4.51
CA GLN A 108 -6.95 -26.22 5.87
C GLN A 108 -6.85 -24.89 6.64
N TYR A 109 -6.92 -23.75 5.95
CA TYR A 109 -6.86 -22.41 6.54
C TYR A 109 -8.21 -21.69 6.54
N LEU A 110 -9.24 -22.28 5.93
CA LEU A 110 -10.57 -21.68 5.88
C LEU A 110 -11.34 -21.99 7.16
N SER A 111 -11.93 -20.95 7.75
CA SER A 111 -12.78 -21.12 8.93
C SER A 111 -14.01 -21.97 8.60
N GLN A 112 -14.51 -22.74 9.57
CA GLN A 112 -15.64 -23.65 9.40
C GLN A 112 -16.94 -22.95 8.93
N SER A 113 -17.06 -21.64 9.20
CA SER A 113 -18.16 -20.79 8.73
C SER A 113 -18.19 -20.55 7.22
N LEU A 114 -17.04 -20.67 6.55
CA LEU A 114 -16.91 -20.56 5.09
C LEU A 114 -17.05 -21.92 4.39
N LEU A 115 -16.98 -23.02 5.13
CA LEU A 115 -17.15 -24.39 4.63
C LEU A 115 -18.63 -24.83 4.54
N LEU A 116 -19.56 -24.01 5.01
CA LEU A 116 -20.98 -24.31 5.06
C LEU A 116 -21.80 -23.30 4.22
N LYS A 117 -21.88 -23.58 2.91
CA LYS A 117 -23.13 -23.71 2.15
C LYS A 117 -22.87 -24.27 0.76
#